data_AF-A0A0F7FVJ6-F1
#
_entry.id   AF-A0A0F7FVJ6-F1
#
_cell.length_a   1.000
_cell.length_b   1.000
_cell.length_c   1.000
_cell.angle_alpha   90.00
_cell.angle_beta   90.00
_cell.angle_gamma   90.00
#
_symmetry.space_group_name_H-M   'P 1'
#
loop_
_entity.id
_entity.type
_entity.pdbx_description
1 polymer ?
#
loop_
_entity_poly.entity_id
_entity_poly.type
_entity_poly.pdbx_seq_one_letter_code
_entity_poly.pdbx_strand_id
1 'polypeptide(L)'
;MDEPLSVSGIARALGISRQSVQRIADLLVERGLAAYEPNPAHRRAKLFGPTAEGREAMRAIGPDHAAFADRLSAALGGDGELARALATLRRLSEALDRLEAENPPNG
;
A
#
# COMPACT_ATOMS: atom_id res chain seq x y z
N MET A 1 7.44 -7.58 5.02
CA MET A 1 6.16 -8.15 4.55
C MET A 1 6.55 -9.03 3.39
N ASP A 2 6.77 -10.33 3.64
CA ASP A 2 7.45 -11.21 2.66
C ASP A 2 6.51 -12.15 1.93
N GLU A 3 5.20 -12.12 2.24
CA GLU A 3 4.23 -12.99 1.60
C GLU A 3 3.51 -12.26 0.45
N PRO A 4 3.62 -12.73 -0.81
CA PRO A 4 2.95 -12.13 -1.94
C PRO A 4 1.43 -12.08 -1.73
N LEU A 5 0.83 -10.91 -1.92
CA LEU A 5 -0.61 -10.70 -1.77
C LEU A 5 -1.26 -10.51 -3.13
N SER A 6 -2.54 -10.85 -3.26
CA SER A 6 -3.32 -10.42 -4.41
C SER A 6 -3.53 -8.90 -4.37
N VAL A 7 -3.83 -8.27 -5.51
CA VAL A 7 -4.16 -6.82 -5.58
C VAL A 7 -5.28 -6.44 -4.62
N SER A 8 -6.29 -7.30 -4.44
CA SER A 8 -7.35 -7.08 -3.46
C SER A 8 -6.87 -7.20 -2.02
N GLY A 9 -5.93 -8.11 -1.74
CA GLY A 9 -5.25 -8.21 -0.44
C GLY A 9 -4.43 -6.95 -0.13
N ILE A 10 -3.68 -6.44 -1.11
CA ILE A 10 -2.88 -5.21 -0.99
C ILE A 10 -3.79 -4.00 -0.77
N ALA A 11 -4.88 -3.88 -1.54
CA ALA A 11 -5.86 -2.79 -1.37
C ALA A 11 -6.42 -2.75 0.06
N ARG A 12 -6.77 -3.90 0.61
CA ARG A 12 -7.23 -4.03 1.99
C ARG A 12 -6.13 -3.67 3.00
N ALA A 13 -4.90 -4.12 2.78
CA ALA A 13 -3.78 -3.84 3.67
C ALA A 13 -3.38 -2.35 3.67
N LEU A 14 -3.50 -1.68 2.52
CA LEU A 14 -3.15 -0.27 2.34
C LEU A 14 -4.32 0.70 2.64
N GLY A 15 -5.55 0.21 2.78
CA GLY A 15 -6.73 1.07 2.97
C GLY A 15 -7.02 1.97 1.76
N ILE A 16 -6.75 1.50 0.54
CA ILE A 16 -6.98 2.26 -0.70
C ILE A 16 -7.78 1.44 -1.72
N SER A 17 -8.34 2.12 -2.72
CA SER A 17 -9.18 1.45 -3.72
C SER A 17 -8.40 0.44 -4.56
N ARG A 18 -9.07 -0.67 -4.93
CA ARG A 18 -8.51 -1.72 -5.80
C ARG A 18 -8.01 -1.17 -7.14
N GLN A 19 -8.71 -0.20 -7.73
CA GLN A 19 -8.30 0.43 -8.99
C GLN A 19 -6.98 1.20 -8.86
N SER A 20 -6.78 1.91 -7.74
CA SER A 20 -5.51 2.60 -7.48
C SER A 20 -4.36 1.62 -7.29
N VAL A 21 -4.57 0.53 -6.55
CA VAL A 21 -3.56 -0.54 -6.45
C VAL A 21 -3.27 -1.16 -7.81
N GLN A 22 -4.30 -1.48 -8.59
CA GLN A 22 -4.14 -2.11 -9.91
C GLN A 22 -3.30 -1.24 -10.84
N ARG A 23 -3.58 0.07 -10.92
CA ARG A 23 -2.76 1.01 -11.73
C ARG A 23 -1.29 1.01 -11.32
N ILE A 24 -1.01 1.03 -10.02
CA ILE A 24 0.37 1.00 -9.52
C ILE A 24 1.01 -0.36 -9.82
N ALA A 25 0.29 -1.46 -9.61
CA ALA A 25 0.76 -2.81 -9.87
C ALA A 25 1.13 -3.00 -11.35
N ASP A 26 0.27 -2.54 -12.27
CA ASP A 26 0.51 -2.61 -13.71
C ASP A 26 1.76 -1.81 -14.11
N LEU A 27 1.94 -0.59 -13.56
CA LEU A 27 3.15 0.22 -13.80
C LEU A 27 4.42 -0.45 -13.29
N LEU A 28 4.36 -1.12 -12.13
CA LEU A 28 5.51 -1.84 -11.58
C LEU A 28 5.86 -3.07 -12.41
N VAL A 29 4.87 -3.76 -12.96
CA VAL A 29 5.08 -4.90 -13.88
C VAL A 29 5.65 -4.42 -15.20
N GLU A 30 5.11 -3.35 -15.78
CA GLU A 30 5.60 -2.75 -17.02
C GLU A 30 7.09 -2.35 -16.91
N ARG A 31 7.50 -1.89 -15.72
CA ARG A 31 8.90 -1.54 -15.42
C ARG A 31 9.79 -2.72 -15.03
N GLY A 32 9.26 -3.93 -14.99
CA GLY A 32 10.01 -5.13 -14.58
C GLY A 32 10.36 -5.17 -13.08
N LEU A 33 9.73 -4.34 -12.26
CA LEU A 33 9.99 -4.25 -10.81
C LEU A 33 9.08 -5.18 -9.99
N ALA A 34 7.97 -5.62 -10.58
CA ALA A 34 7.06 -6.58 -9.96
C ALA A 34 6.55 -7.59 -10.98
N ALA A 35 5.97 -8.69 -10.48
CA ALA A 35 5.37 -9.72 -11.32
C ALA A 35 4.06 -10.24 -10.72
N TYR A 36 3.20 -10.74 -11.59
CA TYR A 36 2.04 -11.52 -11.22
C TYR A 36 2.36 -13.00 -11.25
N GLU A 37 2.13 -13.68 -10.15
CA GLU A 37 2.33 -15.12 -10.01
C GLU A 37 0.99 -15.87 -9.86
N PRO A 38 0.88 -17.12 -10.35
CA PRO A 38 -0.30 -17.93 -10.12
C PRO A 38 -0.60 -18.06 -8.62
N ASN A 39 -1.89 -17.97 -8.28
CA ASN A 39 -2.36 -18.25 -6.93
C ASN A 39 -3.02 -19.63 -6.90
N PRO A 40 -2.40 -20.65 -6.25
CA PRO A 40 -2.96 -22.01 -6.17
C PRO A 40 -4.34 -22.05 -5.50
N ALA A 41 -4.59 -21.16 -4.54
CA ALA A 41 -5.84 -21.08 -3.80
C ALA A 41 -6.95 -20.35 -4.56
N HIS A 42 -6.61 -19.48 -5.52
CA HIS A 42 -7.61 -18.67 -6.23
C HIS A 42 -7.16 -18.29 -7.64
N ARG A 43 -7.52 -19.10 -8.65
CA ARG A 43 -7.05 -19.00 -10.04
C ARG A 43 -7.15 -17.60 -10.69
N ARG A 44 -8.18 -16.82 -10.36
CA ARG A 44 -8.40 -15.45 -10.88
C ARG A 44 -7.69 -14.35 -10.09
N ALA A 45 -7.21 -14.63 -8.88
CA ALA A 45 -6.61 -13.64 -7.99
C ALA A 45 -5.11 -13.94 -7.87
N LYS A 46 -4.37 -13.60 -8.93
CA LYS A 46 -2.91 -13.77 -8.98
C LYS A 46 -2.24 -13.08 -7.79
N LEU A 47 -1.17 -13.68 -7.31
CA LEU A 47 -0.30 -13.06 -6.32
C LEU A 47 0.54 -11.99 -7.00
N PHE A 48 0.87 -10.94 -6.27
CA PHE A 48 1.67 -9.82 -6.74
C PHE A 48 2.85 -9.64 -5.79
N GLY A 49 4.06 -9.55 -6.35
CA GLY A 49 5.29 -9.43 -5.58
C GLY A 49 6.43 -8.80 -6.38
N PRO A 50 7.48 -8.31 -5.68
CA PRO A 50 8.63 -7.70 -6.34
C PRO A 50 9.49 -8.75 -7.07
N THR A 51 10.09 -8.34 -8.19
CA THR A 51 11.15 -9.11 -8.87
C THR A 51 12.48 -9.00 -8.11
N ALA A 52 13.54 -9.65 -8.61
CA ALA A 52 14.88 -9.46 -8.04
C ALA A 52 15.34 -8.01 -8.16
N GLU A 53 15.09 -7.40 -9.32
CA GLU A 53 15.34 -6.00 -9.65
C GLU A 53 14.50 -5.08 -8.77
N GLY A 54 13.22 -5.41 -8.57
CA GLY A 54 12.34 -4.68 -7.65
C GLY A 54 12.85 -4.69 -6.21
N ARG A 55 13.34 -5.84 -5.72
CA ARG A 55 13.94 -5.95 -4.39
C ARG A 55 15.21 -5.12 -4.26
N GLU A 56 16.04 -5.08 -5.30
CA GLU A 56 17.25 -4.25 -5.32
C GLU A 56 16.91 -2.76 -5.32
N ALA A 57 15.93 -2.34 -6.14
CA ALA A 57 15.45 -0.96 -6.14
C ALA A 57 14.91 -0.54 -4.76
N MET A 58 14.14 -1.40 -4.09
CA MET A 58 13.67 -1.14 -2.73
C MET A 58 14.82 -0.99 -1.73
N ARG A 59 15.87 -1.82 -1.81
CA ARG A 59 17.06 -1.71 -0.96
C ARG A 59 17.80 -0.39 -1.18
N ALA A 60 17.97 0.02 -2.43
CA ALA A 60 18.64 1.27 -2.77
C ALA A 60 17.89 2.51 -2.25
N ILE A 61 16.56 2.43 -2.21
CA ILE A 61 15.67 3.53 -1.83
C ILE A 61 15.49 3.66 -0.30
N GLY A 62 15.73 2.58 0.45
CA GLY A 62 15.50 2.49 1.90
C GLY A 62 16.22 3.56 2.75
N PRO A 63 17.53 3.79 2.57
CA PRO A 63 18.28 4.77 3.37
C PRO A 63 17.75 6.19 3.25
N ASP A 64 17.43 6.63 2.02
CA ASP A 64 16.90 7.97 1.77
C ASP A 64 15.48 8.15 2.34
N HIS A 65 14.67 7.09 2.31
CA HIS A 65 13.34 7.10 2.94
C HIS A 65 13.42 7.20 4.45
N ALA A 66 14.35 6.48 5.09
CA ALA A 66 14.56 6.58 6.54
C ALA A 66 14.96 8.00 6.93
N ALA A 67 15.96 8.57 6.24
CA ALA A 67 16.39 9.94 6.49
C ALA A 67 15.28 10.98 6.25
N PHE A 68 14.42 10.77 5.24
CA PHE A 68 13.26 11.62 5.03
C PHE A 68 12.20 11.46 6.14
N ALA A 69 11.91 10.24 6.58
CA ALA A 69 10.97 9.97 7.67
C ALA A 69 11.42 10.64 8.97
N ASP A 70 12.71 10.58 9.30
CA ASP A 70 13.28 11.24 10.48
C ASP A 70 13.10 12.77 10.41
N ARG A 71 13.37 13.38 9.24
CA ARG A 71 13.16 14.82 9.04
C ARG A 71 11.69 15.21 9.14
N LEU A 72 10.79 14.40 8.59
CA LEU A 72 9.35 14.62 8.67
C LEU A 72 8.86 14.54 10.11
N SER A 73 9.32 13.53 10.85
CA SER A 73 9.03 13.38 12.27
C SER A 73 9.48 14.61 13.06
N ALA A 74 10.74 15.02 12.89
CA ALA A 74 11.27 16.22 13.54
C ALA A 74 10.47 17.49 13.19
N ALA A 75 10.10 17.67 11.92
CA ALA A 75 9.30 18.81 11.47
C ALA A 75 7.89 18.84 12.05
N LEU A 76 7.31 17.68 12.38
CA LEU A 76 6.00 17.56 13.01
C LEU A 76 6.03 17.67 14.54
N GLY A 77 7.21 17.77 15.17
CA GLY A 77 7.35 17.81 16.63
C GLY A 77 7.75 16.47 17.26
N GLY A 78 8.26 15.54 16.47
CA GLY A 78 8.78 14.24 16.88
C GLY A 78 7.80 13.08 16.68
N ASP A 79 8.28 11.86 16.96
CA ASP A 79 7.58 10.62 16.63
C ASP A 79 6.20 10.52 17.29
N GLY A 80 6.04 11.12 18.48
CA GLY A 80 4.77 11.18 19.19
C GLY A 80 3.69 11.98 18.43
N GLU A 81 4.06 13.12 17.83
CA GLU A 81 3.12 13.92 17.03
C GLU A 81 2.82 13.25 15.69
N LEU A 82 3.84 12.69 15.04
CA LEU A 82 3.66 11.93 13.81
C LEU A 82 2.72 10.72 14.03
N ALA A 83 2.88 9.99 15.14
CA ALA A 83 2.00 8.88 15.49
C ALA A 83 0.56 9.34 15.77
N ARG A 84 0.37 10.48 16.44
CA ARG A 84 -0.96 11.08 16.65
C ARG A 84 -1.63 11.47 15.35
N ALA A 85 -0.91 12.16 14.45
CA ALA A 85 -1.43 12.54 13.15
C ALA A 85 -1.86 11.31 12.34
N LEU A 86 -1.04 10.25 12.31
CA LEU A 86 -1.36 9.00 11.65
C LEU A 86 -2.60 8.32 12.26
N ALA A 87 -2.73 8.31 13.59
CA ALA A 87 -3.91 7.76 14.26
C ALA A 87 -5.18 8.53 13.88
N THR A 88 -5.11 9.86 13.76
CA THR A 88 -6.25 10.69 13.32
C THR A 88 -6.64 10.38 11.88
N LEU A 89 -5.68 10.28 10.97
CA LEU A 89 -5.95 9.94 9.56
C LEU A 89 -6.57 8.55 9.42
N ARG A 90 -6.11 7.57 10.19
CA ARG A 90 -6.71 6.21 10.21
C ARG A 90 -8.16 6.23 10.65
N ARG A 91 -8.47 6.92 11.76
CA ARG A 91 -9.86 7.06 12.25
C ARG A 91 -10.75 7.76 11.24
N LEU A 92 -10.23 8.77 10.53
CA LEU A 92 -10.96 9.46 9.47
C LEU A 92 -11.27 8.51 8.31
N SER A 93 -10.28 7.74 7.85
CA SER A 93 -10.47 6.74 6.78
C SER A 93 -11.53 5.72 7.17
N GLU A 94 -11.44 5.15 8.37
CA GLU A 94 -12.42 4.19 8.88
C GLU A 94 -13.83 4.78 8.97
N ALA A 95 -13.96 6.07 9.30
CA ALA A 95 -15.25 6.74 9.35
C ALA A 95 -15.84 6.93 7.94
N LEU A 96 -15.02 7.30 6.96
CA LEU A 96 -15.45 7.43 5.56
C LEU A 96 -15.90 6.07 5.00
N ASP A 97 -15.14 5.01 5.23
CA ASP A 97 -15.48 3.65 4.78
C ASP A 97 -16.84 3.18 5.35
N ARG A 98 -17.12 3.48 6.62
CA ARG A 98 -18.42 3.18 7.23
C ARG A 98 -19.56 3.96 6.59
N LEU A 99 -19.37 5.27 6.38
CA LEU A 99 -20.39 6.13 5.79
C LEU A 99 -20.71 5.76 4.33
N GLU A 100 -19.71 5.32 3.55
CA GLU A 100 -19.92 4.81 2.19
C GLU A 100 -20.66 3.46 2.19
N ALA A 101 -20.40 2.59 3.16
CA ALA A 101 -21.12 1.33 3.31
C ALA A 101 -22.59 1.52 3.75
N GLU A 102 -22.87 2.57 4.53
CA GLU A 102 -24.20 2.95 5.01
C GLU A 102 -25.03 3.68 3.92
N ASN A 103 -24.38 4.34 2.96
CA ASN A 103 -25.01 4.96 1.79
C ASN A 103 -24.49 4.33 0.48
N PRO A 104 -24.90 3.11 0.12
CA PRO A 104 -24.57 2.58 -1.19
C PRO A 104 -25.14 3.53 -2.25
N PRO A 105 -24.38 3.83 -3.33
CA PRO A 105 -24.87 4.70 -4.39
C PRO A 105 -26.18 4.13 -4.92
N ASN A 106 -27.22 4.97 -4.93
CA ASN A 106 -28.56 4.64 -5.43
C ASN A 106 -28.43 3.80 -6.72
N GLY A 107 -29.07 2.62 -6.71
CA GLY A 107 -29.19 1.77 -7.89
C GLY A 107 -29.98 2.43 -9.02
#